data_AF-R5R4W7-F1
#
_entry.id   AF-R5R4W7-F1
#
_cell.length_a   1.000
_cell.length_b   1.000
_cell.length_c   1.000
_cell.angle_alpha   90.00
_cell.angle_beta   90.00
_cell.angle_gamma   90.00
#
_symmetry.space_group_name_H-M   'P 1'
#
loop_
_entity.id
_entity.type
_entity.pdbx_description
1 polymer ?
#
loop_
_entity_poly.entity_id
_entity_poly.type
_entity_poly.pdbx_seq_one_letter_code
_entity_poly.pdbx_strand_id
1 'polypeptide(L)'
;MAKKEKDMLKERPDYLDKGKRDFEDLKEIVAALRSEDGCPWDRKQTHGSMRICVLEEAAETVDAIGLLEREQNPDGLREELGDLLLQVMLQSRLAEEEGYFTVEDVVEDISRKMIRRHPHVFGETVTASDGQPLKEWGQIKAWEKQQMTYQEDPRRKKRRKKLVRILDRLLSL
;
A
#
# COMPACT_ATOMS: atom_id res chain seq x y z
N MET A 1 -10.91 -45.50 -4.05
CA MET A 1 -11.49 -44.16 -4.12
C MET A 1 -10.58 -43.06 -3.56
N ALA A 2 -9.64 -43.35 -2.65
CA ALA A 2 -8.74 -42.35 -2.03
C ALA A 2 -7.51 -41.90 -2.85
N LYS A 3 -7.42 -42.22 -4.15
CA LYS A 3 -6.25 -41.91 -4.99
C LYS A 3 -6.59 -41.08 -6.25
N LYS A 4 -7.86 -40.71 -6.42
CA LYS A 4 -8.37 -39.99 -7.61
C LYS A 4 -8.64 -38.49 -7.38
N GLU A 5 -8.52 -37.99 -6.15
CA GLU A 5 -8.66 -36.55 -5.85
C GLU A 5 -7.31 -35.84 -5.60
N LYS A 6 -6.22 -36.60 -5.44
CA LYS A 6 -4.88 -36.05 -5.20
C LYS A 6 -4.14 -35.63 -6.48
N ASP A 7 -4.82 -35.76 -7.62
CA ASP A 7 -4.36 -35.49 -8.99
C ASP A 7 -5.22 -34.41 -9.67
N MET A 8 -5.61 -33.35 -8.95
CA MET A 8 -5.70 -32.06 -9.61
C MET A 8 -4.30 -31.47 -9.53
N LEU A 9 -3.53 -31.70 -10.60
CA LEU A 9 -2.30 -30.95 -10.89
C LEU A 9 -2.53 -29.50 -10.44
N LYS A 10 -1.80 -29.02 -9.43
CA LYS A 10 -1.65 -27.58 -9.25
C LYS A 10 -0.99 -27.12 -10.55
N GLU A 11 -1.80 -26.69 -11.51
CA GLU A 11 -1.30 -26.18 -12.78
C GLU A 11 -0.23 -25.16 -12.46
N ARG A 12 0.92 -25.28 -13.14
CA ARG A 12 2.02 -24.35 -12.96
C ARG A 12 1.46 -22.95 -13.16
N PRO A 13 1.53 -22.04 -12.17
CA PRO A 13 0.94 -20.73 -12.32
C PRO A 13 1.58 -19.98 -13.50
N ASP A 14 0.75 -19.37 -14.35
CA ASP A 14 1.19 -18.71 -15.57
C ASP A 14 2.24 -17.60 -15.29
N TYR A 15 2.14 -16.92 -14.15
CA TYR A 15 3.12 -15.91 -13.72
C TYR A 15 4.55 -16.42 -13.57
N LEU A 16 4.78 -17.74 -13.54
CA LEU A 16 6.13 -18.31 -13.55
C LEU A 16 6.79 -18.26 -14.93
N ASP A 17 6.00 -18.27 -15.99
CA ASP A 17 6.47 -18.31 -17.38
C ASP A 17 6.19 -16.99 -18.14
N LYS A 18 5.40 -16.08 -17.57
CA LYS A 18 5.18 -14.72 -18.10
C LYS A 18 6.48 -13.91 -18.20
N GLY A 19 6.65 -13.19 -19.32
CA GLY A 19 7.75 -12.23 -19.50
C GLY A 19 7.61 -10.95 -18.66
N LYS A 20 6.37 -10.52 -18.38
CA LYS A 20 6.07 -9.45 -17.42
C LYS A 20 4.91 -9.86 -16.55
N ARG A 21 5.05 -9.59 -15.25
CA ARG A 21 4.02 -9.82 -14.24
C ARG A 21 3.21 -8.54 -14.04
N ASP A 22 1.93 -8.69 -13.79
CA ASP A 22 1.03 -7.60 -13.45
C ASP A 22 0.68 -7.59 -11.95
N PHE A 23 -0.27 -6.76 -11.57
CA PHE A 23 -0.70 -6.61 -10.18
C PHE A 23 -1.41 -7.86 -9.65
N GLU A 24 -2.16 -8.56 -10.51
CA GLU A 24 -2.85 -9.79 -10.13
C GLU A 24 -1.84 -10.89 -9.86
N ASP A 25 -0.82 -11.00 -10.72
CA ASP A 25 0.29 -11.93 -10.51
C ASP A 25 0.98 -11.69 -9.16
N LEU A 26 1.21 -10.43 -8.78
CA LEU A 26 1.80 -10.09 -7.48
C LEU A 26 0.90 -10.52 -6.32
N LYS A 27 -0.42 -10.32 -6.44
CA LYS A 27 -1.40 -10.75 -5.44
C LYS A 27 -1.38 -12.27 -5.27
N GLU A 28 -1.36 -13.02 -6.36
CA GLU A 28 -1.26 -14.48 -6.36
C GLU A 28 0.06 -14.97 -5.75
N ILE A 29 1.18 -14.32 -6.09
CA ILE A 29 2.50 -14.64 -5.53
C ILE A 29 2.50 -14.46 -4.01
N VAL A 30 1.98 -13.33 -3.49
CA VAL A 30 1.92 -13.08 -2.05
C VAL A 30 0.99 -14.07 -1.35
N ALA A 31 -0.14 -14.42 -1.97
CA ALA A 31 -1.03 -15.46 -1.45
C ALA A 31 -0.34 -16.84 -1.42
N ALA A 32 0.43 -17.19 -2.46
CA ALA A 32 1.18 -18.44 -2.52
C ALA A 32 2.27 -18.50 -1.44
N LEU A 33 3.01 -17.40 -1.21
CA LEU A 33 4.01 -17.31 -0.13
C LEU A 33 3.41 -17.54 1.25
N ARG A 34 2.16 -17.12 1.47
CA ARG A 34 1.46 -17.28 2.75
C ARG A 34 0.58 -18.53 2.85
N SER A 35 0.47 -19.31 1.78
CA SER A 35 -0.28 -20.58 1.75
C SER A 35 0.33 -21.63 2.69
N GLU A 36 -0.38 -22.73 2.96
CA GLU A 36 0.11 -23.81 3.84
C GLU A 36 1.47 -24.37 3.39
N ASP A 37 1.65 -24.55 2.08
CA ASP A 37 2.88 -25.02 1.43
C ASP A 37 3.87 -23.87 1.12
N GLY A 38 3.56 -22.64 1.57
CA GLY A 38 4.31 -21.43 1.28
C GLY A 38 5.58 -21.23 2.12
N CYS A 39 6.12 -20.02 2.08
CA CYS A 39 7.33 -19.65 2.79
C CYS A 39 7.09 -19.63 4.32
N PRO A 40 7.87 -20.38 5.13
CA PRO A 40 7.70 -20.41 6.58
C PRO A 40 7.91 -19.06 7.26
N TRP A 41 8.70 -18.16 6.67
CA TRP A 41 8.92 -16.83 7.23
C TRP A 41 7.69 -15.95 7.01
N ASP A 42 7.17 -15.89 5.78
CA ASP A 42 5.99 -15.09 5.44
C ASP A 42 4.77 -15.51 6.27
N ARG A 43 4.51 -16.81 6.37
CA ARG A 43 3.38 -17.35 7.16
C ARG A 43 3.40 -16.95 8.63
N LYS A 44 4.58 -16.73 9.22
CA LYS A 44 4.72 -16.35 10.64
C LYS A 44 4.47 -14.87 10.89
N GLN A 45 4.40 -14.06 9.83
CA GLN A 45 4.24 -12.62 9.96
C GLN A 45 2.82 -12.25 10.40
N THR A 46 2.76 -11.12 11.10
CA THR A 46 1.53 -10.47 11.57
C THR A 46 1.58 -9.00 11.21
N HIS A 47 0.44 -8.30 11.26
CA HIS A 47 0.41 -6.84 11.12
C HIS A 47 1.44 -6.14 12.02
N GLY A 48 1.63 -6.66 13.24
CA GLY A 48 2.54 -6.12 14.24
C GLY A 48 4.02 -6.36 13.94
N SER A 49 4.39 -7.56 13.50
CA SER A 49 5.80 -7.91 13.23
C SER A 49 6.34 -7.18 12.00
N MET A 50 5.49 -6.94 11.00
CA MET A 50 5.86 -6.26 9.75
C MET A 50 5.94 -4.74 9.86
N ARG A 51 5.62 -4.16 11.02
CA ARG A 51 5.65 -2.70 11.21
C ARG A 51 7.04 -2.10 10.99
N ILE A 52 8.10 -2.83 11.33
CA ILE A 52 9.47 -2.33 11.16
C ILE A 52 9.86 -2.35 9.69
N CYS A 53 9.54 -3.42 8.96
CA CYS A 53 9.79 -3.52 7.53
C CYS A 53 9.13 -2.36 6.77
N VAL A 54 7.86 -2.03 7.07
CA VAL A 54 7.18 -0.84 6.49
C VAL A 54 7.98 0.46 6.70
N LEU A 55 8.66 0.62 7.84
CA LEU A 55 9.47 1.81 8.12
C LEU A 55 10.83 1.77 7.42
N GLU A 56 11.44 0.58 7.32
CA GLU A 56 12.71 0.33 6.62
C GLU A 56 12.53 0.59 5.13
N GLU A 57 11.60 -0.08 4.45
CA GLU A 57 11.37 0.12 3.00
C GLU A 57 10.98 1.56 2.67
N ALA A 58 10.24 2.23 3.57
CA ALA A 58 9.89 3.64 3.39
C ALA A 58 11.09 4.58 3.56
N ALA A 59 12.06 4.23 4.41
CA ALA A 59 13.30 4.97 4.55
C ALA A 59 14.24 4.72 3.36
N GLU A 60 14.38 3.46 2.93
CA GLU A 60 15.17 3.08 1.76
C GLU A 60 14.61 3.70 0.47
N THR A 61 13.28 3.76 0.33
CA THR A 61 12.64 4.53 -0.76
C THR A 61 13.04 6.01 -0.73
N VAL A 62 13.14 6.64 0.45
CA VAL A 62 13.58 8.04 0.56
C VAL A 62 15.04 8.19 0.16
N ASP A 63 15.91 7.27 0.58
CA ASP A 63 17.32 7.27 0.18
C ASP A 63 17.47 7.07 -1.33
N ALA A 64 16.70 6.17 -1.93
CA ALA A 64 16.70 5.92 -3.37
C ALA A 64 16.20 7.12 -4.18
N ILE A 65 15.26 7.92 -3.67
CA ILE A 65 14.89 9.21 -4.28
C ILE A 65 16.11 10.14 -4.30
N GLY A 66 16.84 10.24 -3.19
CA GLY A 66 18.06 11.07 -3.12
C GLY A 66 19.16 10.58 -4.06
N LEU A 67 19.35 9.26 -4.21
CA LEU A 67 20.29 8.68 -5.15
C LEU A 67 19.87 8.89 -6.62
N LEU A 68 18.57 8.83 -6.92
CA LEU A 68 18.07 9.20 -8.24
C LEU A 68 18.47 10.64 -8.60
N GLU A 69 18.31 11.59 -7.67
CA GLU A 69 18.63 13.00 -7.92
C GLU A 69 20.13 13.27 -8.05
N ARG A 70 20.96 12.61 -7.24
CA ARG A 70 22.42 12.86 -7.16
C ARG A 70 23.23 12.04 -8.17
N GLU A 71 22.79 10.82 -8.45
CA GLU A 71 23.56 9.82 -9.20
C GLU A 71 22.81 9.27 -10.41
N GLN A 72 21.57 9.73 -10.69
CA GLN A 72 20.73 9.23 -11.77
C GLN A 72 20.55 7.71 -11.71
N ASN A 73 20.22 7.19 -10.52
CA ASN A 73 19.98 5.76 -10.29
C ASN A 73 18.48 5.39 -10.27
N PRO A 74 17.83 5.20 -11.44
CA PRO A 74 16.41 4.81 -11.51
C PRO A 74 16.16 3.35 -11.15
N ASP A 75 17.18 2.47 -11.25
CA ASP A 75 17.02 1.06 -10.92
C ASP A 75 16.84 0.87 -9.42
N GLY A 76 17.65 1.58 -8.61
CA GLY A 76 17.48 1.59 -7.15
C GLY A 76 16.11 2.12 -6.73
N LEU A 77 15.64 3.23 -7.31
CA LEU A 77 14.29 3.72 -7.00
C LEU A 77 13.20 2.70 -7.36
N ARG A 78 13.34 1.99 -8.48
CA ARG A 78 12.36 0.97 -8.88
C ARG A 78 12.33 -0.20 -7.90
N GLU A 79 13.49 -0.62 -7.39
CA GLU A 79 13.63 -1.69 -6.39
C GLU A 79 12.88 -1.32 -5.10
N GLU A 80 13.23 -0.18 -4.50
CA GLU A 80 12.63 0.24 -3.22
C GLU A 80 11.13 0.55 -3.31
N LEU A 81 10.67 1.10 -4.43
CA LEU A 81 9.22 1.26 -4.67
C LEU A 81 8.50 -0.09 -4.75
N GLY A 82 9.18 -1.12 -5.27
CA GLY A 82 8.70 -2.49 -5.29
C GLY A 82 8.59 -3.10 -3.89
N ASP A 83 9.61 -2.90 -3.06
CA ASP A 83 9.61 -3.43 -1.69
C ASP A 83 8.60 -2.71 -0.79
N LEU A 84 8.45 -1.38 -0.94
CA LEU A 84 7.38 -0.65 -0.28
C LEU A 84 5.99 -1.12 -0.74
N LEU A 85 5.82 -1.45 -2.03
CA LEU A 85 4.58 -2.05 -2.54
C LEU A 85 4.35 -3.45 -1.95
N LEU A 86 5.38 -4.27 -1.80
CA LEU A 86 5.29 -5.59 -1.16
C LEU A 86 4.75 -5.47 0.27
N GLN A 87 5.15 -4.43 1.02
CA GLN A 87 4.60 -4.19 2.35
C GLN A 87 3.08 -3.91 2.32
N VAL A 88 2.59 -3.16 1.32
CA VAL A 88 1.14 -2.95 1.13
C VAL A 88 0.44 -4.26 0.80
N MET A 89 1.01 -5.08 -0.08
CA MET A 89 0.44 -6.37 -0.48
C MET A 89 0.37 -7.34 0.71
N LEU A 90 1.44 -7.46 1.50
CA LEU A 90 1.48 -8.34 2.69
C LEU A 90 0.48 -7.91 3.75
N GLN A 91 0.38 -6.61 4.04
CA GLN A 91 -0.59 -6.09 5.01
C GLN A 91 -2.03 -6.31 4.53
N SER A 92 -2.29 -6.12 3.23
CA SER A 92 -3.61 -6.38 2.65
C SER A 92 -3.96 -7.87 2.68
N ARG A 93 -3.00 -8.74 2.41
CA ARG A 93 -3.20 -10.20 2.48
C ARG A 93 -3.47 -10.69 3.91
N LEU A 94 -2.75 -10.14 4.90
CA LEU A 94 -3.04 -10.40 6.32
C LEU A 94 -4.46 -9.95 6.70
N ALA A 95 -4.88 -8.77 6.26
CA ALA A 95 -6.22 -8.26 6.52
C ALA A 95 -7.31 -9.13 5.86
N GLU A 96 -7.05 -9.64 4.67
CA GLU A 96 -7.94 -10.58 3.96
C GLU A 96 -8.05 -11.91 4.71
N GLU A 97 -6.93 -12.46 5.19
CA GLU A 97 -6.88 -13.68 6.01
C GLU A 97 -7.66 -13.53 7.32
N GLU A 98 -7.71 -12.32 7.88
CA GLU A 98 -8.49 -11.97 9.08
C GLU A 98 -9.96 -11.56 8.76
N GLY A 99 -10.34 -11.49 7.49
CA GLY A 99 -11.70 -11.15 7.05
C GLY A 99 -12.05 -9.66 7.17
N TYR A 100 -11.06 -8.76 7.16
CA TYR A 100 -11.29 -7.31 7.28
C TYR A 100 -11.50 -6.60 5.94
N PHE A 101 -10.56 -6.74 5.00
CA PHE A 101 -10.58 -6.09 3.68
C PHE A 101 -9.56 -6.75 2.74
N THR A 102 -9.68 -6.49 1.43
CA THR A 102 -8.74 -6.96 0.40
C THR A 102 -7.84 -5.84 -0.12
N VAL A 103 -6.85 -6.18 -0.96
CA VAL A 103 -6.02 -5.17 -1.62
C VAL A 103 -6.83 -4.32 -2.61
N GLU A 104 -7.86 -4.89 -3.22
CA GLU A 104 -8.79 -4.17 -4.09
C GLU A 104 -9.56 -3.09 -3.32
N ASP A 105 -9.97 -3.36 -2.08
CA ASP A 105 -10.59 -2.36 -1.21
C ASP A 105 -9.63 -1.18 -0.94
N VAL A 106 -8.34 -1.49 -0.70
CA VAL A 106 -7.30 -0.46 -0.52
C VAL A 106 -7.15 0.41 -1.78
N VAL A 107 -7.10 -0.23 -2.95
CA VAL A 107 -6.98 0.44 -4.27
C VAL A 107 -8.22 1.28 -4.57
N GLU A 108 -9.42 0.78 -4.31
CA GLU A 108 -10.68 1.51 -4.48
C GLU A 108 -10.74 2.73 -3.56
N ASP A 109 -10.40 2.57 -2.28
CA ASP A 109 -10.40 3.66 -1.31
C ASP A 109 -9.42 4.78 -1.65
N ILE A 110 -8.22 4.46 -2.14
CA ILE A 110 -7.27 5.48 -2.59
C ILE A 110 -7.71 6.11 -3.91
N SER A 111 -8.23 5.33 -4.85
CA SER A 111 -8.69 5.81 -6.16
C SER A 111 -9.85 6.79 -6.02
N ARG A 112 -10.92 6.39 -5.31
CA ARG A 112 -12.07 7.25 -5.01
C ARG A 112 -11.65 8.54 -4.29
N LYS A 113 -10.68 8.44 -3.36
CA LYS A 113 -10.12 9.61 -2.67
C LYS A 113 -9.35 10.53 -3.61
N MET A 114 -8.57 9.98 -4.55
CA MET A 114 -7.82 10.79 -5.52
C MET A 114 -8.76 11.46 -6.52
N ILE A 115 -9.73 10.73 -7.10
CA ILE A 115 -10.73 11.32 -8.01
C ILE A 115 -11.45 12.47 -7.31
N ARG A 116 -11.99 12.21 -6.13
CA ARG A 116 -12.77 13.19 -5.36
C ARG A 116 -11.98 14.43 -4.93
N ARG A 117 -10.67 14.30 -4.68
CA ARG A 117 -9.80 15.44 -4.29
C ARG A 117 -9.31 16.27 -5.47
N HIS A 118 -9.55 15.83 -6.70
CA HIS A 118 -9.11 16.51 -7.92
C HIS A 118 -10.28 16.78 -8.88
N PRO A 119 -11.30 17.55 -8.46
CA PRO A 119 -12.41 17.94 -9.35
C PRO A 119 -11.93 18.65 -10.62
N HIS A 120 -10.80 19.37 -10.54
CA HIS A 120 -10.19 20.05 -11.67
C HIS A 120 -9.60 19.10 -12.73
N VAL A 121 -9.30 17.85 -12.38
CA VAL A 121 -8.81 16.82 -13.31
C VAL A 121 -9.95 15.94 -13.79
N PHE A 122 -10.81 15.48 -12.87
CA PHE A 122 -11.80 14.42 -13.16
C PHE A 122 -13.24 14.94 -13.34
N GLY A 123 -13.49 16.24 -13.14
CA GLY A 123 -14.81 16.86 -13.32
C GLY A 123 -15.84 16.53 -12.23
N GLU A 124 -15.52 15.67 -11.27
CA GLU A 124 -16.43 15.29 -10.19
C GLU A 124 -16.40 16.32 -9.05
N THR A 125 -17.46 17.11 -8.92
CA THR A 125 -17.54 18.19 -7.93
C THR A 125 -18.15 17.71 -6.62
N VAL A 126 -17.41 17.84 -5.52
CA VAL A 126 -17.95 17.61 -4.16
C VAL A 126 -18.73 18.83 -3.72
N THR A 127 -19.89 18.63 -3.08
CA THR A 127 -20.70 19.73 -2.55
C THR A 127 -20.70 19.68 -1.02
N ALA A 128 -20.46 20.81 -0.36
CA ALA A 128 -20.55 20.92 1.09
C ALA A 128 -22.01 20.90 1.57
N SER A 129 -22.20 20.76 2.89
CA SER A 129 -23.54 20.69 3.49
C SER A 129 -24.39 21.95 3.27
N ASP A 130 -23.77 23.08 2.95
CA ASP A 130 -24.42 24.35 2.60
C ASP A 130 -24.77 24.47 1.09
N GLY A 131 -24.54 23.41 0.31
CA GLY A 131 -24.82 23.38 -1.11
C GLY A 131 -23.73 23.99 -2.00
N GLN A 132 -22.61 24.46 -1.43
CA GLN A 132 -21.54 25.06 -2.22
C GLN A 132 -20.57 23.99 -2.78
N PRO A 133 -20.17 24.09 -4.06
CA PRO A 133 -19.18 23.20 -4.65
C PRO A 133 -17.80 23.47 -4.06
N LEU A 134 -17.16 22.42 -3.55
CA LEU A 134 -15.78 22.43 -3.08
C LEU A 134 -14.85 22.24 -4.28
N LYS A 135 -14.12 23.29 -4.62
CA LYS A 135 -13.20 23.30 -5.77
C LYS A 135 -11.75 23.14 -5.36
N GLU A 136 -11.42 23.60 -4.15
CA GLU A 136 -10.04 23.58 -3.65
C GLU A 136 -9.74 22.33 -2.84
N TRP A 137 -8.57 21.75 -3.09
CA TRP A 137 -8.06 20.59 -2.34
C TRP A 137 -8.19 20.76 -0.83
N GLY A 138 -7.80 21.94 -0.33
CA GLY A 138 -7.81 22.26 1.10
C GLY A 138 -9.21 22.16 1.71
N GLN A 139 -10.23 22.60 0.98
CA GLN A 139 -11.63 22.56 1.42
C GLN A 139 -12.15 21.12 1.44
N ILE A 140 -11.89 20.35 0.38
CA ILE A 140 -12.30 18.95 0.28
C ILE A 140 -11.69 18.12 1.41
N LYS A 141 -10.40 18.31 1.69
CA LYS A 141 -9.70 17.63 2.80
C LYS A 141 -10.21 18.03 4.18
N ALA A 142 -10.69 19.26 4.35
CA ALA A 142 -11.28 19.71 5.60
C ALA A 142 -12.66 19.08 5.82
N TRP A 143 -13.49 19.08 4.78
CA TRP A 143 -14.80 18.43 4.77
C TRP A 143 -14.69 16.93 5.08
N GLU A 144 -13.79 16.19 4.43
CA GLU A 144 -13.58 14.75 4.70
C GLU A 144 -13.30 14.45 6.17
N LYS A 145 -12.46 15.26 6.82
CA LYS A 145 -12.12 15.04 8.23
C LYS A 145 -13.32 15.19 9.16
N GLN A 146 -14.31 15.98 8.77
CA GLN A 146 -15.56 16.11 9.51
C GLN A 146 -16.46 14.88 9.33
N GLN A 147 -16.31 14.15 8.22
CA GLN A 147 -17.08 12.93 7.91
C GLN A 147 -16.46 11.66 8.52
N MET A 148 -15.17 11.68 8.89
CA MET A 148 -14.50 10.51 9.49
C MET A 148 -15.00 10.25 10.92
N THR A 149 -15.38 9.01 11.21
CA THR A 149 -15.75 8.54 12.55
C THR A 149 -14.55 8.49 13.50
N TYR A 150 -13.36 8.26 12.96
CA TYR A 150 -12.10 8.30 13.70
C TYR A 150 -11.52 9.71 13.76
N GLN A 151 -11.46 10.30 14.95
CA GLN A 151 -10.66 11.49 15.21
C GLN A 151 -9.30 11.11 15.79
N GLU A 152 -8.25 11.41 15.04
CA GLU A 152 -6.87 11.18 15.44
C GLU A 152 -6.47 12.01 16.67
N ASP A 153 -5.85 11.39 17.69
CA ASP A 153 -5.28 12.11 18.84
C ASP A 153 -4.27 13.19 18.35
N PRO A 154 -4.53 14.48 18.60
CA PRO A 154 -3.67 15.58 18.17
C PRO A 154 -2.21 15.44 18.63
N ARG A 155 -1.98 14.83 19.81
CA ARG A 155 -0.63 14.58 20.35
C ARG A 155 0.09 13.52 19.53
N ARG A 156 -0.59 12.43 19.15
CA ARG A 156 -0.02 11.38 18.28
C ARG A 156 0.33 11.96 16.91
N LYS A 157 -0.56 12.75 16.33
CA LYS A 157 -0.33 13.45 15.07
C LYS A 157 0.91 14.36 15.12
N LYS A 158 1.03 15.17 16.18
CA LYS A 158 2.18 16.06 16.39
C LYS A 158 3.49 15.28 16.52
N ARG A 159 3.49 14.18 17.27
CA ARG A 159 4.66 13.29 17.42
C ARG A 159 5.06 12.65 16.09
N ARG A 160 4.12 12.08 15.34
CA ARG A 160 4.40 11.48 14.02
C ARG A 160 4.99 12.51 13.05
N LYS A 161 4.41 13.71 12.97
CA LYS A 161 4.98 14.80 12.15
C LYS A 161 6.40 15.19 12.57
N LYS A 162 6.69 15.21 13.88
CA LYS A 162 8.04 15.49 14.38
C LYS A 162 9.01 14.38 13.97
N LEU A 163 8.60 13.11 14.08
CA LEU A 163 9.42 11.96 13.69
C LEU A 163 9.76 11.99 12.21
N VAL A 164 8.76 12.19 11.33
CA VAL A 164 8.98 12.30 9.88
C VAL A 164 10.01 13.38 9.54
N ARG A 165 9.92 14.56 10.17
CA ARG A 165 10.90 15.65 9.96
C ARG A 165 12.30 15.32 10.47
N ILE A 166 12.43 14.44 11.46
CA ILE A 166 13.73 13.99 11.95
C ILE A 166 14.32 13.00 10.95
N LEU A 167 13.53 12.02 10.52
CA LEU A 167 13.94 11.02 9.52
C LEU A 167 14.36 11.69 8.21
N ASP A 168 13.53 12.58 7.68
CA ASP A 168 13.83 13.37 6.48
C ASP A 168 15.20 14.07 6.55
N ARG A 169 15.54 14.68 7.70
CA ARG A 169 16.85 15.33 7.90
C ARG A 169 18.02 14.36 8.02
N LEU A 170 17.78 13.14 8.48
CA LEU A 170 18.82 12.11 8.62
C LEU A 170 19.12 11.45 7.26
N LEU A 171 18.09 11.27 6.43
CA LEU A 171 18.18 10.62 5.12
C LEU A 171 18.56 11.59 3.99
N SER A 172 18.33 12.90 4.16
CA SER A 172 18.72 13.94 3.18
C SER A 172 20.20 14.34 3.25
N LEU A 173 21.05 13.61 3.99
CA LEU A 173 22.50 13.84 4.03
C LEU A 173 23.20 13.20 2.81
#